data_AF-A0A3D5P8T9-F1
#
_entry.id   AF-A0A3D5P8T9-F1
#
_cell.length_a   1.000
_cell.length_b   1.000
_cell.length_c   1.000
_cell.angle_alpha   90.00
_cell.angle_beta   90.00
_cell.angle_gamma   90.00
#
_symmetry.space_group_name_H-M   'P 1'
#
loop_
_entity.id
_entity.type
_entity.pdbx_description
1 polymer ?
#
loop_
_entity_poly.entity_id
_entity_poly.type
_entity_poly.pdbx_seq_one_letter_code
_entity_poly.pdbx_strand_id
1 'polypeptide(L)' 'MIAFDANSGQEIWAAEVGRGTGSPMTYAINGRQYITILGGRATRGDRPDADAPTVWTFSLDVSGN' A
#
# COMPACT_ATOMS: atom_id res chain seq x y z
N MET A 1 1.93 -4.52 2.19
CA MET A 1 2.51 -3.24 2.64
C MET A 1 2.56 -3.25 4.15
N ILE A 2 3.68 -2.82 4.72
CA ILE A 2 3.90 -2.80 6.17
C ILE A 2 4.39 -1.40 6.54
N ALA A 3 3.90 -0.87 7.67
CA ALA A 3 4.37 0.36 8.27
C ALA A 3 5.03 0.05 9.61
N PHE A 4 6.16 0.71 9.86
CA PHE A 4 6.94 0.56 11.07
C PHE A 4 6.99 1.89 11.83
N ASP A 5 7.04 1.82 13.16
CA ASP A 5 7.46 2.95 13.97
C ASP A 5 8.91 3.32 13.64
N ALA A 6 9.17 4.60 13.39
CA ALA A 6 10.46 5.05 12.88
C ALA A 6 11.60 4.96 13.90
N ASN A 7 11.29 4.94 15.20
CA ASN A 7 12.29 4.93 16.27
C ASN A 7 12.69 3.50 16.66
N SER A 8 11.69 2.63 16.77
CA SER A 8 11.84 1.26 17.27
C SER A 8 11.94 0.21 16.17
N GLY A 9 11.46 0.52 14.96
CA GLY A 9 11.30 -0.45 13.89
C GLY A 9 10.18 -1.47 14.15
N GLN A 10 9.33 -1.25 15.15
CA GLN A 10 8.19 -2.12 15.42
C GLN A 10 7.14 -1.97 14.33
N GLU A 11 6.61 -3.08 13.82
CA GLU A 11 5.46 -3.06 12.92
C GLU A 11 4.22 -2.52 13.65
N ILE A 12 3.57 -1.51 13.07
CA ILE A 12 2.40 -0.85 13.64
C ILE A 12 1.14 -0.99 12.77
N TRP A 13 1.30 -1.37 11.50
CA TRP A 13 0.19 -1.58 10.57
C TRP A 13 0.63 -2.41 9.37
N ALA A 14 -0.30 -3.20 8.82
CA ALA A 14 -0.09 -3.92 7.58
C ALA A 14 -1.40 -4.02 6.76
N ALA A 15 -1.23 -4.12 5.44
CA ALA A 15 -2.30 -4.48 4.50
C ALA A 15 -1.74 -5.30 3.34
N GLU A 16 -2.52 -6.27 2.85
CA GLU A 16 -2.20 -7.03 1.64
C GLU A 16 -2.42 -6.14 0.41
N VAL A 17 -1.40 -6.01 -0.44
CA VAL A 17 -1.44 -5.17 -1.66
C VAL A 17 -1.03 -5.95 -2.92
N GLY A 18 -0.94 -7.28 -2.80
CA GLY A 18 -0.41 -8.15 -3.84
C GLY A 18 1.11 -8.17 -3.91
N ARG A 19 1.63 -9.00 -4.82
CA ARG A 19 3.08 -9.24 -5.00
C ARG A 19 3.74 -8.20 -5.87
N GLY A 20 5.08 -8.16 -5.88
CA GLY A 20 5.85 -7.32 -6.82
C GLY A 20 5.66 -5.83 -6.56
N THR A 21 5.81 -5.40 -5.31
CA THR A 21 5.52 -4.02 -4.90
C THR A 21 6.60 -3.03 -5.37
N GLY A 22 6.15 -1.84 -5.77
CA GLY A 22 7.03 -0.68 -5.95
C GLY A 22 7.35 0.03 -4.63
N SER A 23 8.16 1.09 -4.70
CA SER A 23 8.36 2.00 -3.56
C SER A 23 7.07 2.78 -3.26
N PRO A 24 6.65 2.87 -1.98
CA PRO A 24 5.51 3.71 -1.62
C PRO A 24 5.83 5.19 -1.77
N MET A 25 4.79 6.00 -2.01
CA MET A 25 4.84 7.47 -2.05
C MET A 25 3.75 8.07 -1.18
N THR A 26 3.91 9.31 -0.74
CA THR A 26 2.89 10.07 0.00
C THR A 26 2.61 11.41 -0.64
N TYR A 27 1.38 11.88 -0.54
CA TYR A 27 0.92 13.20 -1.00
C TYR A 27 -0.27 13.66 -0.16
N ALA A 28 -0.68 14.93 -0.31
CA ALA A 28 -1.84 15.48 0.38
C ALA A 28 -2.80 16.18 -0.60
N ILE A 29 -4.11 16.01 -0.38
CA ILE A 29 -5.17 16.70 -1.11
C ILE A 29 -6.14 17.29 -0.08
N ASN A 30 -6.36 18.61 -0.13
CA ASN A 30 -7.27 19.32 0.78
C ASN A 30 -7.01 19.01 2.27
N GLY A 31 -5.73 18.97 2.68
CA GLY A 31 -5.34 18.70 4.07
C GLY A 31 -5.40 17.23 4.49
N ARG A 32 -5.86 16.31 3.62
CA ARG A 32 -5.86 14.87 3.89
C ARG A 32 -4.60 14.23 3.30
N GLN A 33 -3.84 13.51 4.12
CA GLN A 33 -2.66 12.76 3.69
C GLN A 33 -3.05 11.39 3.12
N TYR A 34 -2.36 11.00 2.06
CA TYR A 34 -2.50 9.72 1.39
C TYR A 34 -1.14 9.03 1.29
N ILE A 35 -1.17 7.71 1.34
CA ILE A 35 -0.01 6.85 1.05
C ILE A 35 -0.42 5.91 -0.08
N THR A 36 0.35 5.89 -1.15
CA THR A 36 0.06 5.10 -2.35
C THR A 36 1.21 4.15 -2.66
N ILE A 37 0.88 2.93 -3.08
CA ILE A 37 1.84 1.91 -3.50
C ILE A 37 1.30 1.14 -4.71
N LEU A 38 2.20 0.83 -5.65
CA LEU A 38 1.92 -0.15 -6.70
C LEU A 38 2.13 -1.56 -6.15
N GLY A 39 1.17 -2.44 -6.34
CA GLY A 39 1.30 -3.87 -6.07
C GLY A 39 0.58 -4.69 -7.14
N GLY A 40 0.82 -5.99 -7.15
CA GLY A 40 0.42 -6.87 -8.25
C GLY A 40 1.53 -7.00 -9.30
N ARG A 41 1.67 -8.20 -9.85
CA ARG A 41 2.67 -8.54 -10.85
C ARG A 41 1.97 -9.14 -12.05
N ALA A 42 1.95 -8.40 -13.17
CA ALA A 42 1.55 -8.97 -14.45
C ALA A 42 2.52 -10.10 -14.82
N THR A 43 2.02 -11.33 -14.79
CA THR A 43 2.70 -12.50 -15.34
C THR A 43 1.97 -12.91 -16.62
N ARG A 44 2.56 -13.86 -17.36
CA ARG A 44 1.86 -14.47 -18.50
C ARG A 44 0.57 -15.10 -17.97
N GLY A 45 -0.55 -14.89 -18.66
CA GLY A 45 -1.91 -15.18 -18.15
C GLY A 45 -2.23 -16.65 -17.85
N ASP A 46 -1.29 -17.56 -18.08
CA ASP A 46 -1.38 -18.99 -17.75
C ASP A 46 -0.80 -19.33 -16.36
N ARG A 47 -0.16 -18.37 -15.67
CA ARG A 47 0.43 -18.66 -14.36
C ARG A 47 -0.58 -18.48 -13.21
N PRO A 48 -0.58 -19.43 -12.25
CA PRO A 48 -1.47 -19.37 -11.07
C PRO A 48 -1.07 -18.27 -10.06
N ASP A 49 0.08 -17.62 -10.24
CA ASP A 49 0.59 -16.53 -9.39
C ASP A 49 0.34 -15.13 -9.97
N ALA A 50 -0.54 -15.02 -10.98
CA ALA A 50 -0.90 -13.77 -11.61
C ALA A 50 -1.78 -12.91 -10.69
N ASP A 51 -1.24 -11.78 -10.22
CA ASP A 51 -1.99 -10.74 -9.52
C ASP A 51 -2.04 -9.50 -10.41
N ALA A 52 -3.24 -9.00 -10.73
CA ALA A 52 -3.41 -7.83 -11.59
C ALA A 52 -2.71 -6.58 -10.98
N PRO A 53 -1.85 -5.86 -11.74
CA PRO A 53 -1.23 -4.63 -11.27
C PRO A 53 -2.29 -3.62 -10.82
N THR A 54 -2.20 -3.20 -9.56
CA THR A 54 -3.19 -2.37 -8.88
C THR A 54 -2.48 -1.26 -8.09
N VAL A 55 -3.02 -0.05 -8.16
CA VAL A 55 -2.57 1.07 -7.33
C VAL A 55 -3.43 1.11 -6.08
N TRP A 56 -2.80 0.89 -4.92
CA TRP A 56 -3.45 0.96 -3.61
C TRP A 56 -3.19 2.31 -3.00
N THR A 57 -4.23 2.95 -2.46
CA THR A 57 -4.12 4.24 -1.77
C THR A 57 -4.83 4.18 -0.42
N PHE A 58 -4.10 4.54 0.64
CA PHE A 58 -4.55 4.53 2.02
C PHE A 58 -4.64 5.95 2.55
N SER A 59 -5.63 6.23 3.41
CA SER A 59 -5.72 7.45 4.20
C SER A 59 -6.36 7.12 5.54
N LEU A 60 -6.03 7.88 6.59
CA LEU A 60 -6.68 7.73 7.89
C LEU A 60 -8.16 8.05 7.78
N ASP A 61 -9.02 7.17 8.28
CA ASP A 61 -10.40 7.57 8.50
C ASP A 61 -10.47 8.52 9.69
N VAL A 62 -11.12 9.67 9.50
CA VAL A 62 -11.27 10.71 10.52
C VAL A 62 -12.72 10.83 10.98
N SER A 63 -13.60 9.92 10.54
CA SER A 63 -15.04 9.97 10.88
C SER A 63 -15.39 9.45 12.27
N GLY A 64 -14.43 9.40 13.20
CA GLY A 64 -14.66 8.96 14.58
C GLY A 64 -14.44 10.10 15.57
N ASN A 65 -15.54 10.71 16.01
CA ASN A 65 -15.65 11.39 17.30
C ASN A 65 -16.95 10.94 17.97
#